data_AF-A0A543NM08-F1
#
_entry.id   AF-A0A543NM08-F1
#
_cell.length_a   1.000
_cell.length_b   1.000
_cell.length_c   1.000
_cell.angle_alpha   90.00
_cell.angle_beta   90.00
_cell.angle_gamma   90.00
#
_symmetry.space_group_name_H-M   'P 1'
#
loop_
_entity.id
_entity.type
_entity.pdbx_description
1 polymer ?
#
loop_
_entity_poly.entity_id
_entity_poly.type
_entity_poly.pdbx_seq_one_letter_code
_entity_poly.pdbx_strand_id
1 'polypeptide(L)'
;MHPLVISVAQTAADVAAPIAANSQDAPDTSGLADFLRGFFGPLFLVIVSVVAIFFLFTREITRFAQFIILAIFIGIVFYVPGIIEVTARAIARAMGVETE
;
A
#
# COMPACT_ATOMS: atom_id res chain seq x y z
N MET A 1 14.37 -34.41 -17.69
CA MET A 1 12.96 -33.97 -17.69
C MET A 1 12.86 -32.49 -18.11
N HIS A 2 13.43 -32.14 -19.27
CA HIS A 2 13.55 -30.76 -19.78
C HIS A 2 12.66 -30.35 -20.99
N PRO A 3 11.80 -31.19 -21.61
CA PRO A 3 11.09 -30.79 -22.83
C PRO A 3 9.83 -29.94 -22.57
N LEU A 4 9.29 -29.92 -21.35
CA LEU A 4 8.01 -29.24 -21.07
C LEU A 4 8.14 -27.71 -20.92
N VAL A 5 9.28 -27.22 -20.43
CA VAL A 5 9.48 -25.78 -20.19
C VAL A 5 9.66 -25.00 -21.49
N ILE A 6 10.29 -25.63 -22.49
CA ILE A 6 10.48 -25.07 -23.83
C ILE A 6 9.16 -24.96 -24.59
N SER A 7 8.25 -25.94 -24.44
CA SER A 7 6.91 -25.88 -25.03
C SER A 7 6.09 -24.71 -24.47
N VAL A 8 6.12 -24.48 -23.16
CA VAL A 8 5.36 -23.38 -22.54
C VAL A 8 5.93 -22.02 -22.95
N ALA A 9 7.26 -21.89 -23.06
CA ALA A 9 7.90 -20.66 -23.53
C ALA A 9 7.59 -20.38 -25.01
N GLN A 10 7.56 -21.40 -25.87
CA GLN A 10 7.18 -21.24 -27.28
C GLN A 10 5.69 -20.97 -27.46
N THR A 11 4.81 -21.62 -26.68
CA THR A 11 3.38 -21.29 -26.67
C THR A 11 3.14 -19.85 -26.21
N ALA A 12 3.85 -19.36 -25.20
CA ALA A 12 3.74 -17.96 -24.78
C ALA A 12 4.22 -16.97 -25.86
N ALA A 13 5.27 -17.32 -26.61
CA ALA A 13 5.76 -16.51 -27.72
C ALA A 13 4.81 -16.53 -28.94
N ASP A 14 4.24 -17.69 -29.27
CA ASP A 14 3.26 -17.85 -30.36
C ASP A 14 1.90 -17.19 -30.05
N VAL A 15 1.52 -17.06 -28.77
CA VAL A 15 0.32 -16.30 -28.37
C VAL A 15 0.58 -14.78 -28.39
N ALA A 16 1.83 -14.35 -28.19
CA ALA A 16 2.23 -12.94 -28.29
C ALA A 16 2.40 -12.47 -29.75
N ALA A 17 2.82 -13.35 -30.66
CA ALA A 17 3.01 -13.06 -32.08
C ALA A 17 1.76 -12.52 -32.82
N PRO A 18 0.54 -13.07 -32.66
CA PRO A 18 -0.66 -12.58 -33.35
C PRO A 18 -1.17 -11.24 -32.78
N ILE A 19 -0.74 -10.84 -31.58
CA ILE A 19 -1.07 -9.52 -31.01
C ILE A 19 -0.25 -8.42 -31.69
N ALA A 20 0.95 -8.74 -32.17
CA ALA A 20 1.82 -7.82 -32.90
C ALA A 20 1.54 -7.80 -34.42
N ALA A 21 0.90 -8.83 -34.98
CA ALA A 21 0.73 -9.00 -36.43
C ALA A 21 -0.47 -8.26 -37.04
N ASN A 22 -1.43 -7.76 -36.24
CA ASN A 22 -2.67 -7.15 -36.73
C ASN A 22 -2.67 -5.61 -36.76
N SER A 23 -1.51 -4.97 -36.84
CA SER A 23 -1.42 -3.50 -36.91
C SER A 23 -1.68 -2.91 -38.30
N GLN A 24 -1.97 -3.73 -39.32
CA GLN A 24 -2.08 -3.28 -40.71
C GLN A 24 -3.43 -2.65 -41.07
N ASP A 25 -4.46 -2.81 -40.24
CA ASP A 25 -5.84 -2.31 -40.48
C ASP A 25 -6.45 -1.60 -39.25
N ALA A 26 -5.59 -1.19 -38.30
CA ALA A 26 -6.05 -0.45 -37.13
C ALA A 26 -6.46 0.98 -37.55
N PRO A 27 -7.61 1.51 -37.07
CA PRO A 27 -7.98 2.90 -37.29
C PRO A 27 -6.82 3.84 -36.92
N ASP A 28 -6.62 4.89 -37.72
CA ASP A 28 -5.57 5.88 -37.47
C ASP A 28 -5.83 6.60 -36.14
N THR A 29 -5.18 6.09 -35.11
CA THR A 29 -5.25 6.57 -33.73
C THR A 29 -4.00 7.35 -33.37
N SER A 30 -3.18 7.74 -34.35
CA SER A 30 -1.92 8.48 -34.14
C SER A 30 -2.15 9.76 -33.35
N GLY A 31 -3.12 10.59 -33.75
CA GLY A 31 -3.47 11.82 -33.04
C GLY A 31 -3.99 11.61 -31.62
N LEU A 32 -4.72 10.51 -31.38
CA LEU A 32 -5.16 10.15 -30.03
C LEU A 32 -3.99 9.68 -29.18
N ALA A 33 -3.07 8.90 -29.75
CA ALA A 33 -1.88 8.41 -29.06
C ALA A 33 -0.93 9.56 -28.69
N ASP A 34 -0.77 10.56 -29.56
CA ASP A 34 0.06 11.74 -29.30
C ASP A 34 -0.56 12.63 -28.22
N PHE A 35 -1.89 12.84 -28.26
CA PHE A 35 -2.62 13.52 -27.19
C PHE A 35 -2.47 12.81 -25.84
N LEU A 36 -2.67 11.48 -25.83
CA LEU A 36 -2.55 10.67 -24.62
C LEU A 36 -1.12 10.68 -24.06
N ARG A 37 -0.07 10.57 -24.90
CA ARG A 37 1.32 10.65 -24.44
C ARG A 37 1.67 12.04 -23.90
N GLY A 38 1.24 13.10 -24.59
CA GLY A 38 1.46 14.49 -24.16
C GLY A 38 0.77 14.82 -22.83
N PHE A 39 -0.38 14.20 -22.56
CA PHE A 39 -1.14 14.41 -21.34
C PHE A 39 -0.72 13.48 -20.17
N PHE A 40 -0.61 12.17 -20.42
CA PHE A 40 -0.32 11.19 -19.37
C PHE A 40 1.12 11.28 -18.87
N GLY A 41 2.09 11.64 -19.72
CA GLY A 41 3.49 11.72 -19.32
C GLY A 41 3.72 12.69 -18.15
N PRO A 42 3.37 13.98 -18.30
CA PRO A 42 3.51 14.97 -17.23
C PRO A 42 2.65 14.64 -16.00
N LEU A 43 1.39 14.22 -16.21
CA LEU A 43 0.46 13.93 -15.13
C LEU A 43 0.93 12.76 -14.26
N PHE A 44 1.46 11.70 -14.90
CA PHE A 44 2.02 10.54 -14.21
C PHE A 44 3.20 10.93 -13.32
N LEU A 45 4.14 11.74 -13.83
CA LEU A 45 5.31 12.16 -13.06
C LEU A 45 4.92 13.01 -11.84
N VAL A 46 3.95 13.91 -11.98
CA VAL A 46 3.45 14.72 -10.86
C VAL A 46 2.83 13.84 -9.78
N ILE A 47 1.92 12.93 -10.17
CA ILE A 47 1.23 12.07 -9.21
C ILE A 47 2.23 11.13 -8.52
N VAL A 48 3.12 10.48 -9.29
CA VAL A 48 4.14 9.58 -8.74
C VAL A 48 5.10 10.34 -7.83
N SER A 49 5.45 11.58 -8.14
CA SER A 49 6.29 12.43 -7.28
C SER A 49 5.63 12.67 -5.92
N VAL A 50 4.35 13.06 -5.89
CA VAL A 50 3.60 13.27 -4.65
C VAL A 50 3.52 11.96 -3.86
N VAL A 51 3.12 10.86 -4.50
CA VAL A 51 3.03 9.54 -3.86
C VAL A 51 4.38 9.09 -3.33
N ALA A 52 5.48 9.32 -4.05
CA ALA A 52 6.83 8.97 -3.61
C ALA A 52 7.27 9.76 -2.37
N ILE A 53 6.94 11.06 -2.30
CA ILE A 53 7.18 11.90 -1.13
C ILE A 53 6.42 11.35 0.08
N PHE A 54 5.11 11.11 -0.07
CA PHE A 54 4.31 10.51 0.99
C PHE A 54 4.84 9.14 1.38
N PHE A 55 5.24 8.31 0.42
CA PHE A 55 5.80 6.98 0.69
C PHE A 55 7.10 7.04 1.48
N LEU A 56 8.02 7.96 1.14
CA LEU A 56 9.25 8.20 1.89
C LEU A 56 8.96 8.57 3.34
N PHE A 57 8.04 9.50 3.55
CA PHE A 57 7.72 9.99 4.89
C PHE A 57 6.82 9.05 5.68
N THR A 58 5.99 8.22 5.03
CA THR A 58 5.05 7.31 5.71
C THR A 58 5.79 6.27 6.55
N ARG A 59 6.91 5.72 6.06
CA ARG A 59 7.68 4.71 6.83
C ARG A 59 8.37 5.28 8.06
N GLU A 60 8.85 6.52 8.00
CA GLU A 60 9.54 7.15 9.12
C GLU A 60 8.56 7.80 10.12
N ILE A 61 7.53 8.47 9.62
CA ILE A 61 6.53 9.16 10.45
C ILE A 61 5.70 8.17 11.26
N THR A 62 5.36 6.99 10.73
CA THR A 62 4.58 6.01 11.49
C THR A 62 5.33 5.48 12.71
N ARG A 63 6.64 5.26 12.61
CA ARG A 63 7.50 4.91 13.76
C ARG A 63 7.57 6.05 14.77
N PHE A 64 7.73 7.29 14.32
CA PHE A 64 7.75 8.46 15.18
C PHE A 64 6.39 8.70 15.89
N ALA A 65 5.29 8.57 15.15
CA ALA A 65 3.94 8.67 15.67
C ALA A 65 3.69 7.60 16.73
N GLN A 66 4.18 6.37 16.53
CA GLN A 66 4.08 5.30 17.53
C GLN A 66 4.80 5.68 18.84
N PHE A 67 5.99 6.28 18.77
CA PHE A 67 6.68 6.76 19.96
C PHE A 67 5.90 7.84 20.70
N ILE A 68 5.37 8.82 19.98
CA ILE A 68 4.55 9.89 20.58
C ILE A 68 3.28 9.31 21.21
N ILE A 69 2.55 8.46 20.47
CA ILE A 69 1.31 7.85 20.95
C ILE A 69 1.58 7.02 22.20
N LEU A 70 2.66 6.24 22.23
CA LEU A 70 3.04 5.45 23.40
C LEU A 70 3.41 6.34 24.60
N ALA A 71 4.20 7.40 24.37
CA ALA A 71 4.57 8.34 25.42
C ALA A 71 3.35 9.02 26.03
N ILE A 72 2.41 9.47 25.20
CA ILE A 72 1.14 10.06 25.65
C ILE A 72 0.29 9.02 26.39
N PHE A 73 0.20 7.80 25.87
CA PHE A 73 -0.58 6.72 26.50
C PHE A 73 -0.08 6.42 27.93
N ILE A 74 1.23 6.25 28.09
CA ILE A 74 1.84 6.07 29.41
C ILE A 74 1.62 7.32 30.28
N GLY A 75 1.80 8.51 29.71
CA GLY A 75 1.49 9.76 30.40
C GLY A 75 0.07 9.77 30.98
N ILE A 76 -0.93 9.42 30.19
CA ILE A 76 -2.33 9.37 30.63
C ILE A 76 -2.53 8.32 31.72
N VAL A 77 -2.05 7.09 31.52
CA VAL A 77 -2.27 5.98 32.47
C VAL A 77 -1.71 6.30 33.85
N PHE A 78 -0.53 6.91 33.93
CA PHE A 78 0.15 7.17 35.20
C PHE A 78 -0.14 8.55 35.80
N TYR A 79 -0.48 9.55 34.98
CA TYR A 79 -0.71 10.92 35.44
C TYR A 79 -2.16 11.22 35.76
N VAL A 80 -3.12 10.58 35.07
CA VAL A 80 -4.54 10.81 35.34
C VAL A 80 -4.97 9.99 36.55
N PRO A 81 -5.45 10.65 37.63
CA PRO A 81 -5.88 9.94 38.83
C PRO A 81 -7.08 9.03 38.53
N GLY A 82 -7.09 7.84 39.12
CA GLY A 82 -8.19 6.88 39.00
C GLY A 82 -8.15 5.94 37.79
N ILE A 83 -7.33 6.21 36.75
CA ILE A 83 -7.23 5.30 35.59
C ILE A 83 -6.71 3.92 35.99
N ILE A 84 -5.63 3.88 36.78
CA ILE A 84 -5.04 2.62 37.25
C ILE A 84 -6.04 1.84 38.13
N GLU A 85 -6.82 2.55 38.94
CA GLU A 85 -7.82 1.94 39.82
C GLU A 85 -8.96 1.30 39.02
N VAL A 86 -9.54 2.03 38.05
CA VAL A 86 -10.63 1.52 37.22
C VAL A 86 -10.15 0.34 36.36
N THR A 87 -8.95 0.43 35.78
CA THR A 87 -8.38 -0.69 35.00
C THR A 87 -8.12 -1.91 35.89
N ALA A 88 -7.55 -1.74 37.07
CA ALA A 88 -7.29 -2.83 38.01
C ALA A 88 -8.59 -3.49 38.48
N ARG A 89 -9.60 -2.70 38.86
CA ARG A 89 -10.92 -3.20 39.25
C ARG A 89 -11.61 -3.93 38.10
N ALA A 90 -11.51 -3.41 36.88
CA ALA A 90 -12.08 -4.05 35.69
C ALA A 90 -11.43 -5.42 35.40
N ILE A 91 -10.10 -5.50 35.48
CA ILE A 91 -9.37 -6.77 35.31
C ILE A 91 -9.72 -7.74 36.44
N ALA A 92 -9.73 -7.29 37.69
CA ALA A 92 -10.07 -8.12 38.84
C ALA A 92 -11.48 -8.71 38.75
N ARG A 93 -12.48 -7.89 38.35
CA ARG A 93 -13.85 -8.36 38.11
C ARG A 93 -13.94 -9.33 36.93
N ALA A 94 -13.20 -9.08 35.85
CA ALA A 94 -13.13 -10.00 34.71
C ALA A 94 -12.51 -11.35 35.08
N MET A 95 -11.62 -11.37 36.08
CA MET A 95 -11.05 -12.59 36.67
C MET A 95 -11.92 -13.20 37.79
N GLY A 96 -13.12 -12.66 38.05
CA GLY A 96 -14.04 -13.18 39.07
C GLY A 96 -13.68 -12.82 40.51
N VAL A 97 -12.81 -11.83 40.72
CA VAL A 97 -12.46 -11.31 42.04
C VAL A 97 -13.38 -10.14 42.38
N GLU A 98 -14.09 -10.25 43.50
CA GLU A 98 -14.91 -9.15 44.03
C GLU A 98 -14.00 -8.01 44.48
N THR A 99 -14.27 -6.81 43.95
CA THR A 99 -13.53 -5.59 44.26
C THR A 99 -14.50 -4.55 44.81
N GLU A 100 -14.39 -4.30 46.11
CA GLU A 100 -15.13 -3.29 46.88
C GLU A 100 -14.64 -1.87 46.57
#